data_AF-A0A7X9CBR0-F1
#
_entry.id   AF-A0A7X9CBR0-F1
#
_cell.length_a   1.000
_cell.length_b   1.000
_cell.length_c   1.000
_cell.angle_alpha   90.00
_cell.angle_beta   90.00
_cell.angle_gamma   90.00
#
_symmetry.space_group_name_H-M   'P 1'
#
loop_
_entity.id
_entity.type
_entity.pdbx_description
1 polymer ?
#
loop_
_entity_poly.entity_id
_entity_poly.type
_entity_poly.pdbx_seq_one_letter_code
_entity_poly.pdbx_strand_id
1 'polypeptide(L)'
;MDEPHFVFEAMLSGWADQQSSRGLAEQTISSRERVIRRFEEFASRYPWEWLPGDLEDYTTQAKSRQQPATPSTIRGYHSIIRLFCDYLTDTRYRWTVDCEERFGTAPQQICHEWNTLAHLVDYEGRPQRRALTYDELEQLFAVADHRVETIL
;
A
#
# COMPACT_ATOMS: atom_id res chain seq x y z
N MET A 1 -11.30 -25.57 6.19
CA MET A 1 -10.97 -24.19 5.76
C MET A 1 -12.26 -23.41 5.85
N ASP A 2 -12.26 -22.30 6.57
CA ASP A 2 -13.46 -21.50 6.83
C ASP A 2 -13.86 -20.69 5.58
N GLU A 3 -15.16 -20.54 5.30
CA GLU A 3 -15.67 -19.89 4.08
C GLU A 3 -15.18 -18.43 3.92
N PRO A 4 -15.22 -17.58 4.98
CA PRO A 4 -14.62 -16.25 4.96
C PRO A 4 -13.17 -16.22 4.45
N HIS A 5 -12.33 -17.12 4.95
CA HIS A 5 -10.93 -17.18 4.52
C HIS A 5 -10.82 -17.50 3.02
N PHE A 6 -11.61 -18.46 2.53
CA PHE A 6 -11.61 -18.81 1.11
C PHE A 6 -12.04 -17.63 0.21
N VAL A 7 -13.08 -16.90 0.61
CA VAL A 7 -13.55 -15.72 -0.14
C VAL A 7 -12.49 -14.61 -0.14
N PHE A 8 -11.81 -14.40 0.99
CA PHE A 8 -10.70 -13.45 1.08
C PHE A 8 -9.52 -13.82 0.16
N GLU A 9 -9.12 -15.09 0.13
CA GLU A 9 -8.08 -15.56 -0.80
C GLU A 9 -8.51 -15.38 -2.27
N ALA A 10 -9.79 -15.62 -2.59
CA ALA A 10 -10.32 -15.42 -3.93
C ALA A 10 -10.30 -13.93 -4.34
N MET A 11 -10.60 -13.01 -3.42
CA MET A 11 -10.47 -11.56 -3.64
C MET A 11 -9.02 -11.15 -3.93
N LEU A 12 -8.06 -11.66 -3.16
CA LEU A 12 -6.64 -11.38 -3.38
C LEU A 12 -6.17 -11.92 -4.73
N SER A 13 -6.53 -13.15 -5.06
CA SER A 13 -6.21 -13.78 -6.35
C SER A 13 -6.79 -12.99 -7.53
N GLY A 14 -8.08 -12.64 -7.48
CA GLY A 14 -8.72 -11.84 -8.53
C GLY A 14 -8.11 -10.45 -8.67
N TRP A 15 -7.67 -9.83 -7.57
CA TRP A 15 -6.97 -8.56 -7.60
C TRP A 15 -5.54 -8.69 -8.17
N ALA A 16 -4.85 -9.79 -7.89
CA ALA A 16 -3.56 -10.10 -8.47
C ALA A 16 -3.66 -10.24 -10.00
N ASP A 17 -4.65 -11.00 -10.48
CA ASP A 17 -4.93 -11.18 -11.91
C ASP A 17 -5.26 -9.85 -12.60
N GLN A 18 -6.09 -9.01 -11.97
CA GLN A 18 -6.39 -7.67 -12.49
C GLN A 18 -5.09 -6.85 -12.65
N GLN A 19 -4.23 -6.84 -11.65
CA GLN A 19 -2.99 -6.07 -11.67
C GLN A 19 -2.01 -6.62 -12.71
N SER A 20 -1.90 -7.94 -12.82
CA SER A 20 -1.09 -8.62 -13.84
C SER A 20 -1.55 -8.26 -15.25
N SER A 21 -2.87 -8.27 -15.50
CA SER A 21 -3.45 -7.88 -16.79
C SER A 21 -3.15 -6.44 -17.21
N ARG A 22 -2.80 -5.57 -16.24
CA ARG A 22 -2.40 -4.17 -16.45
C ARG A 22 -0.88 -3.98 -16.55
N GLY A 23 -0.11 -5.07 -16.59
CA GLY A 23 1.35 -5.05 -16.76
C GLY A 23 2.12 -4.70 -15.49
N LEU A 24 1.54 -4.84 -14.29
CA LEU A 24 2.29 -4.64 -13.06
C LEU A 24 3.26 -5.79 -12.83
N ALA A 25 4.47 -5.47 -12.37
CA ALA A 25 5.47 -6.46 -11.99
C ALA A 25 5.00 -7.30 -10.80
N GLU A 26 5.28 -8.60 -10.82
CA GLU A 26 4.94 -9.57 -9.77
C GLU A 26 5.38 -9.11 -8.37
N GLN A 27 6.58 -8.54 -8.26
CA GLN A 27 7.08 -7.99 -7.00
C GLN A 27 6.18 -6.88 -6.44
N THR A 28 5.59 -6.05 -7.31
CA THR A 28 4.66 -4.99 -6.89
C THR A 28 3.35 -5.60 -6.40
N ILE A 29 2.81 -6.59 -7.13
CA ILE A 29 1.58 -7.30 -6.76
C ILE A 29 1.74 -7.98 -5.41
N SER A 30 2.80 -8.79 -5.24
CA SER A 30 3.12 -9.46 -3.99
C SER A 30 3.33 -8.48 -2.82
N SER A 31 3.97 -7.34 -3.07
CA SER A 31 4.14 -6.30 -2.04
C SER A 31 2.82 -5.67 -1.61
N ARG A 32 1.87 -5.51 -2.54
CA ARG A 32 0.53 -5.00 -2.26
C ARG A 32 -0.31 -6.00 -1.48
N GLU A 33 -0.31 -7.28 -1.87
CA GLU A 33 -0.99 -8.33 -1.12
C GLU A 33 -0.51 -8.44 0.33
N ARG A 34 0.80 -8.35 0.57
CA ARG A 34 1.36 -8.35 1.93
C ARG A 34 0.82 -7.22 2.80
N VAL A 35 0.54 -6.05 2.23
CA VAL A 35 -0.07 -4.92 2.96
C VAL A 35 -1.52 -5.25 3.31
N ILE A 36 -2.28 -5.80 2.37
CA ILE A 36 -3.68 -6.19 2.59
C ILE A 36 -3.78 -7.28 3.66
N ARG A 37 -2.95 -8.32 3.60
CA ARG A 37 -2.90 -9.38 4.61
C ARG A 37 -2.53 -8.85 6.00
N ARG A 38 -1.56 -7.93 6.08
CA ARG A 38 -1.20 -7.29 7.36
C ARG A 38 -2.35 -6.45 7.92
N PHE A 39 -3.11 -5.79 7.05
CA PHE A 39 -4.26 -5.00 7.47
C PHE A 39 -5.42 -5.90 7.95
N GLU A 40 -5.70 -7.00 7.24
CA GLU A 40 -6.65 -8.03 7.67
C GLU A 40 -6.26 -8.62 9.03
N GLU A 41 -5.00 -9.05 9.19
CA GLU A 41 -4.47 -9.57 10.46
C GLU A 41 -4.62 -8.55 11.60
N PHE A 42 -4.34 -7.27 11.34
CA PHE A 42 -4.51 -6.20 12.31
C PHE A 42 -5.98 -6.00 12.69
N ALA A 43 -6.88 -5.90 11.70
CA ALA A 43 -8.30 -5.65 11.92
C ALA A 43 -9.01 -6.86 12.54
N SER A 44 -8.42 -8.07 12.40
CA SER A 44 -9.02 -9.35 12.78
C SER A 44 -10.43 -9.51 12.17
N ARG A 45 -10.62 -8.97 10.97
CA ARG A 45 -11.87 -8.88 10.22
C ARG A 45 -11.57 -8.91 8.73
N TYR A 46 -12.52 -9.42 7.96
CA TYR A 46 -12.40 -9.50 6.50
C TYR A 46 -12.87 -8.23 5.80
N PRO A 47 -12.55 -8.05 4.50
CA PRO A 47 -12.80 -6.78 3.80
C PRO A 47 -14.24 -6.26 3.79
N TRP A 48 -15.23 -7.14 3.92
CA TRP A 48 -16.65 -6.76 4.00
C TRP A 48 -17.08 -6.23 5.36
N GLU A 49 -16.23 -6.32 6.39
CA GLU A 49 -16.51 -5.81 7.75
C GLU A 49 -15.59 -4.64 8.13
N TRP A 50 -14.73 -4.19 7.22
CA TRP A 50 -13.82 -3.07 7.48
C TRP A 50 -14.57 -1.74 7.56
N LEU A 51 -14.13 -0.92 8.52
CA LEU A 51 -14.64 0.41 8.78
C LEU A 51 -13.53 1.46 8.64
N PRO A 52 -13.87 2.74 8.40
CA PRO A 52 -12.90 3.83 8.43
C PRO A 52 -12.06 3.88 9.70
N GLY A 53 -12.64 3.54 10.85
CA GLY A 53 -11.92 3.48 12.14
C GLY A 53 -10.82 2.42 12.18
N ASP A 54 -10.99 1.29 11.49
CA ASP A 54 -9.96 0.25 11.43
C ASP A 54 -8.69 0.78 10.71
N LEU A 55 -8.86 1.63 9.69
CA LEU A 55 -7.75 2.30 9.00
C LEU A 55 -7.05 3.32 9.93
N GLU A 56 -7.80 4.09 10.69
CA GLU A 56 -7.29 5.10 11.63
C GLU A 56 -6.50 4.46 12.77
N ASP A 57 -7.02 3.36 13.32
CA ASP A 57 -6.35 2.58 14.36
C ASP A 57 -5.08 1.92 13.83
N TYR A 58 -5.13 1.33 12.62
CA TYR A 58 -3.96 0.77 11.96
C TYR A 58 -2.85 1.81 11.76
N THR A 59 -3.25 3.02 11.35
CA THR A 59 -2.34 4.15 11.16
C THR A 59 -1.73 4.61 12.47
N THR A 60 -2.53 4.71 13.52
CA THR A 60 -2.09 5.10 14.87
C THR A 60 -1.10 4.08 15.42
N GLN A 61 -1.41 2.78 15.28
CA GLN A 61 -0.50 1.71 15.67
C GLN A 61 0.81 1.76 14.87
N ALA A 62 0.76 1.96 13.56
CA ALA A 62 1.96 2.06 12.73
C ALA A 62 2.90 3.20 13.16
N LYS A 63 2.34 4.30 13.70
CA LYS A 63 3.08 5.44 14.26
C LYS A 63 3.62 5.19 15.67
N SER A 64 3.01 4.29 16.45
CA SER A 64 3.37 4.06 17.87
C SER A 64 4.31 2.88 18.11
N ARG A 65 4.67 2.11 17.08
CA ARG A 65 5.63 0.99 17.17
C ARG A 65 7.01 1.46 17.62
N GLN A 66 7.81 0.53 18.17
CA GLN A 66 9.22 0.77 18.56
C GLN A 66 10.05 1.39 17.42
N GLN A 67 9.76 0.99 16.19
CA GLN A 67 10.24 1.65 14.98
C GLN A 67 9.02 2.21 14.23
N PRO A 68 8.68 3.50 14.41
CA PRO A 68 7.54 4.11 13.76
C PRO A 68 7.65 4.07 12.23
N ALA A 69 6.53 3.77 11.57
CA ALA A 69 6.43 3.90 10.12
C ALA A 69 6.59 5.37 9.71
N THR A 70 7.31 5.62 8.61
CA THR A 70 7.42 6.98 8.07
C THR A 70 6.10 7.44 7.46
N PRO A 71 5.86 8.77 7.34
CA PRO A 71 4.71 9.29 6.62
C PRO A 71 4.54 8.69 5.22
N SER A 72 5.63 8.54 4.45
CA SER A 72 5.60 7.94 3.11
C SER A 72 5.23 6.45 3.13
N THR A 73 5.69 5.70 4.13
CA THR A 73 5.26 4.30 4.34
C THR A 73 3.77 4.21 4.62
N ILE A 74 3.25 5.06 5.52
CA ILE A 74 1.83 5.10 5.89
C ILE A 74 0.97 5.45 4.67
N ARG A 75 1.37 6.45 3.88
CA ARG A 75 0.68 6.77 2.63
C ARG A 75 0.72 5.61 1.64
N GLY A 76 1.85 4.91 1.55
CA GLY A 76 1.95 3.68 0.76
C GLY A 76 0.89 2.67 1.17
N TYR A 77 0.70 2.44 2.48
CA TYR A 77 -0.35 1.56 2.98
C TYR A 77 -1.75 2.06 2.60
N HIS A 78 -2.06 3.34 2.83
CA HIS A 78 -3.36 3.93 2.48
C HIS A 78 -3.68 3.79 0.99
N SER A 79 -2.72 4.11 0.11
CA SER A 79 -2.91 3.99 -1.33
C SER A 79 -3.20 2.56 -1.75
N ILE A 80 -2.53 1.58 -1.14
CA ILE A 80 -2.73 0.16 -1.44
C ILE A 80 -4.09 -0.33 -0.95
N ILE A 81 -4.46 0.01 0.29
CA ILE A 81 -5.77 -0.36 0.88
C ILE A 81 -6.90 0.29 0.07
N ARG A 82 -6.77 1.57 -0.29
CA ARG A 82 -7.74 2.28 -1.12
C ARG A 82 -7.94 1.58 -2.47
N LEU A 83 -6.85 1.22 -3.16
CA LEU A 83 -6.90 0.51 -4.45
C LEU A 83 -7.58 -0.85 -4.35
N PHE A 84 -7.37 -1.56 -3.24
CA PHE A 84 -8.04 -2.83 -3.01
C PHE A 84 -9.54 -2.64 -2.74
N CYS A 85 -9.93 -1.68 -1.91
CA CYS A 85 -11.33 -1.32 -1.70
C CYS A 85 -12.01 -0.85 -3.00
N ASP A 86 -11.33 -0.08 -3.85
CA ASP A 86 -11.84 0.33 -5.17
C ASP A 86 -12.08 -0.90 -6.07
N TYR A 87 -11.21 -1.90 -6.02
CA TYR A 87 -11.41 -3.17 -6.73
C TYR A 87 -12.61 -3.95 -6.21
N LEU A 88 -12.77 -4.05 -4.89
CA LEU A 88 -13.88 -4.80 -4.27
C LEU A 88 -15.25 -4.12 -4.48
N THR A 89 -15.27 -2.79 -4.52
CA THR A 89 -16.52 -2.02 -4.68
C THR A 89 -16.93 -1.82 -6.13
N ASP A 90 -16.09 -2.19 -7.09
CA ASP A 90 -16.42 -2.16 -8.51
C ASP A 90 -17.41 -3.26 -8.88
N THR A 91 -18.61 -2.85 -9.28
CA THR A 91 -19.76 -3.72 -9.57
C THR A 91 -19.48 -4.76 -10.65
N ARG A 92 -18.48 -4.56 -11.50
CA ARG A 92 -18.07 -5.51 -12.55
C ARG A 92 -17.45 -6.79 -11.98
N TYR A 93 -16.91 -6.75 -10.76
CA TYR A 93 -16.32 -7.90 -10.10
C TYR A 93 -17.26 -8.59 -9.10
N ARG A 94 -18.44 -8.01 -8.84
CA ARG A 94 -19.54 -8.56 -8.04
C ARG A 94 -19.25 -8.85 -6.56
N TRP A 95 -18.06 -8.55 -6.04
CA TRP A 95 -17.71 -8.80 -4.64
C TRP A 95 -18.69 -8.21 -3.62
N THR A 96 -19.25 -7.03 -3.90
CA THR A 96 -20.30 -6.43 -3.04
C THR A 96 -21.54 -7.29 -2.92
N VAL A 97 -22.07 -7.77 -4.04
CA VAL A 97 -23.26 -8.65 -4.07
C VAL A 97 -22.94 -9.99 -3.43
N ASP A 98 -21.81 -10.59 -3.80
CA ASP A 98 -21.44 -11.91 -3.33
C ASP A 98 -21.19 -11.93 -1.81
N CYS A 99 -20.62 -10.87 -1.23
CA CYS A 99 -20.45 -10.77 0.22
C CYS A 99 -21.78 -10.48 0.93
N GLU A 100 -22.64 -9.63 0.37
CA GLU A 100 -23.95 -9.36 0.95
C GLU A 100 -24.78 -10.65 1.05
N GLU A 101 -24.80 -11.46 -0.01
CA GLU A 101 -25.53 -12.74 -0.04
C GLU A 101 -24.95 -13.78 0.92
N ARG A 102 -23.63 -13.81 1.11
CA ARG A 102 -22.93 -14.83 1.92
C ARG A 102 -22.81 -14.46 3.40
N PHE A 103 -22.56 -13.18 3.68
CA PHE A 103 -22.14 -12.68 4.98
C PHE A 103 -23.06 -11.57 5.53
N GLY A 104 -24.04 -11.10 4.76
CA GLY A 104 -24.97 -10.04 5.17
C GLY A 104 -24.33 -8.65 5.29
N THR A 105 -23.12 -8.50 4.76
CA THR A 105 -22.37 -7.24 4.70
C THR A 105 -21.53 -7.21 3.43
N ALA A 106 -21.19 -6.01 2.96
CA ALA A 106 -20.48 -5.81 1.71
C ALA A 106 -19.21 -4.95 1.89
N PRO A 107 -18.16 -5.19 1.09
CA PRO A 107 -17.00 -4.30 1.04
C PRO A 107 -17.40 -2.87 0.70
N GLN A 108 -16.70 -1.92 1.33
CA GLN A 108 -16.87 -0.49 1.10
C GLN A 108 -15.51 0.21 0.98
N GLN A 109 -15.52 1.44 0.48
CA GLN A 109 -14.35 2.30 0.52
C GLN A 109 -14.18 2.86 1.93
N ILE A 110 -13.12 2.46 2.62
CA ILE A 110 -12.79 2.93 3.98
C ILE A 110 -11.82 4.12 3.97
N CYS A 111 -11.15 4.39 2.84
CA CYS A 111 -10.24 5.51 2.68
C CYS A 111 -10.97 6.73 2.08
N HIS A 112 -11.04 7.82 2.85
CA HIS A 112 -11.57 9.11 2.41
C HIS A 112 -10.53 10.23 2.61
N GLU A 113 -10.88 11.44 2.14
CA GLU A 113 -9.97 12.59 2.14
C GLU A 113 -9.48 12.99 3.55
N TRP A 114 -10.29 12.75 4.58
CA TRP A 114 -10.01 13.16 5.96
C TRP A 114 -9.30 12.10 6.83
N ASN A 115 -9.29 10.83 6.45
CA ASN A 115 -8.64 9.76 7.23
C ASN A 115 -7.37 9.21 6.55
N THR A 116 -6.98 9.79 5.42
CA THR A 116 -5.73 9.45 4.74
C THR A 116 -4.71 10.57 4.89
N LEU A 117 -3.45 10.20 5.10
CA LEU A 117 -2.36 11.17 5.17
C LEU A 117 -2.15 11.80 3.77
N ALA A 118 -2.49 13.07 3.63
CA ALA A 118 -2.35 13.81 2.38
C ALA A 118 -0.86 14.08 2.02
N HIS A 119 -0.57 14.19 0.73
CA HIS A 119 0.74 14.58 0.22
C HIS A 119 0.87 16.12 0.29
N LEU A 120 1.02 16.67 1.51
CA LEU A 120 1.04 18.12 1.74
C LEU A 120 2.43 18.77 1.60
N VAL A 121 3.48 18.02 1.26
CA VAL A 121 4.85 18.56 1.20
C VAL A 121 5.55 18.09 -0.07
N ASP A 122 6.12 19.03 -0.83
CA ASP A 122 6.91 18.76 -2.04
C ASP A 122 8.23 18.01 -1.75
N TYR A 123 8.62 17.89 -0.48
CA TYR A 123 9.83 17.20 -0.06
C TYR A 123 9.68 16.46 1.28
N GLU A 124 9.74 15.13 1.25
CA GLU A 124 9.68 14.27 2.45
C GLU A 124 10.95 13.45 2.69
N GLY A 125 12.07 13.84 2.07
CA GLY A 125 13.32 13.16 2.28
C GLY A 125 13.81 13.34 3.73
N ARG A 126 14.17 12.23 4.37
CA ARG A 126 14.93 12.27 5.63
C ARG A 126 16.27 12.99 5.38
N PRO A 127 16.90 13.66 6.35
CA PRO A 127 18.21 14.32 6.17
C PRO A 127 19.28 13.42 5.53
N GLN A 128 19.21 12.11 5.78
CA GLN A 128 20.11 11.09 5.21
C GLN A 128 19.87 10.78 3.71
N ARG A 129 18.79 11.29 3.12
CA ARG A 129 18.43 11.18 1.69
C ARG A 129 18.12 12.57 1.11
N ARG A 130 18.92 13.56 1.51
CA ARG A 130 18.85 14.89 0.91
C ARG A 130 19.35 14.90 -0.52
N ALA A 131 18.79 15.80 -1.32
CA ALA A 131 19.39 16.13 -2.61
C ALA A 131 20.84 16.58 -2.38
N LEU A 132 21.75 16.15 -3.26
CA LEU A 132 23.12 16.63 -3.28
C LEU A 132 23.12 18.13 -3.59
N THR A 133 24.03 18.87 -2.99
CA THR A 133 24.29 20.24 -3.43
C THR A 133 24.99 20.22 -4.79
N TYR A 134 25.05 21.39 -5.44
CA TYR A 134 25.79 21.52 -6.68
C TYR A 134 27.26 21.08 -6.53
N ASP A 135 27.93 21.55 -5.48
CA ASP A 135 29.34 21.20 -5.19
C ASP A 135 29.53 19.70 -4.95
N GLU A 136 28.56 19.03 -4.31
CA GLU A 136 28.61 17.58 -4.08
C GLU A 136 28.38 16.78 -5.36
N LEU A 137 27.55 17.28 -6.28
CA LEU A 137 27.40 16.69 -7.61
C LEU A 137 28.69 16.84 -8.43
N GLU A 138 29.31 18.01 -8.39
CA GLU A 138 30.59 18.25 -9.06
C GLU A 138 31.69 17.32 -8.53
N GLN A 139 31.79 17.16 -7.20
CA GLN A 139 32.73 16.23 -6.59
C GLN A 139 32.44 14.77 -6.97
N LEU A 140 31.17 14.37 -7.01
CA LEU A 140 30.77 13.03 -7.43
C LEU A 140 31.21 12.74 -8.87
N PHE A 141 30.99 13.69 -9.79
CA PHE A 141 31.40 13.53 -11.19
C PHE A 141 32.92 13.53 -11.35
N ALA A 142 33.64 14.42 -10.66
CA ALA A 142 35.10 14.44 -10.69
C ALA A 142 35.72 13.11 -10.24
N VAL A 143 35.16 12.48 -9.19
CA VAL A 143 35.57 11.14 -8.74
C VAL A 143 35.27 10.07 -9.79
N ALA A 144 34.11 10.15 -10.45
CA ALA A 144 33.74 9.20 -11.50
C ALA A 144 34.69 9.29 -12.70
N ASP A 145 35.00 10.50 -13.16
CA ASP A 145 35.90 10.75 -14.28
C ASP A 145 37.32 10.24 -13.98
N HIS A 146 37.86 10.58 -12.81
CA HIS A 146 39.17 10.09 -12.38
C HIS A 146 39.24 8.55 -12.30
N ARG A 147 38.13 7.91 -11.91
CA ARG A 147 38.07 6.44 -11.85
C ARG A 147 38.07 5.80 -13.22
N VAL A 148 37.49 6.44 -14.24
CA VAL A 148 37.60 5.98 -15.64
C VAL A 148 39.05 6.06 -16.11
N GLU A 149 39.74 7.15 -15.81
CA GLU A 149 41.17 7.34 -16.17
C GLU A 149 42.10 6.30 -15.51
N THR A 150 41.74 5.79 -14.33
CA THR A 150 42.57 4.83 -13.58
C THR A 150 42.34 3.36 -14.00
N ILE A 151 41.21 3.07 -14.67
CA ILE A 151 40.85 1.70 -15.11
C ILE A 151 41.31 1.42 -16.55
N LEU A 152 41.67 2.46 -17.31
CA LEU A 152 42.28 2.38 -18.65
C LEU A 152 43.80 2.23 -18.56
#